data_AF-A0A523TLX7-F1
#
_entry.id   AF-A0A523TLX7-F1
#
_cell.length_a   1.000
_cell.length_b   1.000
_cell.length_c   1.000
_cell.angle_alpha   90.00
_cell.angle_beta   90.00
_cell.angle_gamma   90.00
#
_symmetry.space_group_name_H-M   'P 1'
#
loop_
_entity.id
_entity.type
_entity.pdbx_description
1 polymer ?
#
loop_
_entity_poly.entity_id
_entity_poly.type
_entity_poly.pdbx_seq_one_letter_code
_entity_poly.pdbx_strand_id
1 'polypeptide(L)'
;MDPIENGIITPRDERQPGGKMDITRDIVLDLLPLYIAGEVSDDTKIIVERFLETDSSLASMVEHATSIGFNEVPIPLSQEEIMEAYKKANKMMVIRTLGLAVVIAGTLLAVLLIVPLIYIFVF
;
A
#
# COMPACT_ATOMS: atom_id res chain seq x y z
N MET A 1 -1.52 35.78 41.57
CA MET A 1 -0.75 36.55 40.59
C MET A 1 0.64 35.95 40.51
N ASP A 2 0.83 35.20 39.44
CA ASP A 2 1.98 34.49 38.87
C ASP A 2 3.15 35.40 38.44
N PRO A 3 4.31 34.92 37.90
CA PRO A 3 5.04 33.64 38.12
C PRO A 3 6.59 33.67 37.86
N ILE A 4 7.20 32.46 37.80
CA ILE A 4 8.41 31.98 37.06
C ILE A 4 9.71 32.83 37.09
N GLU A 5 10.83 32.25 37.55
CA GLU A 5 12.06 32.03 36.74
C GLU A 5 13.19 31.44 37.59
N ASN A 6 13.47 30.15 37.43
CA ASN A 6 14.81 29.58 37.56
C ASN A 6 14.79 28.21 36.87
N GLY A 7 14.89 28.27 35.55
CA GLY A 7 14.87 27.14 34.63
C GLY A 7 16.12 26.27 34.73
N ILE A 8 16.23 25.51 35.81
CA ILE A 8 16.99 24.26 35.77
C ILE A 8 16.06 23.23 35.13
N ILE A 9 16.21 23.07 33.82
CA ILE A 9 15.87 21.81 33.16
C ILE A 9 16.74 20.73 33.79
N THR A 10 16.26 20.13 34.88
CA THR A 10 16.73 18.82 35.31
C THR A 10 16.56 17.89 34.11
N PRO A 11 17.59 17.10 33.74
CA PRO A 11 17.42 16.05 32.74
C PRO A 11 16.18 15.26 33.11
N ARG A 12 15.24 15.14 32.17
CA ARG A 12 14.05 14.30 32.32
C ARG A 12 14.51 12.85 32.38
N ASP A 13 15.00 12.46 33.55
CA ASP A 13 15.19 11.09 33.96
C ASP A 13 13.83 10.53 34.41
N GLU A 14 12.93 10.40 33.43
CA GLU A 14 11.66 9.68 33.54
C GLU A 14 11.68 8.45 32.63
N ARG A 15 12.79 7.71 32.59
CA ARG A 15 12.74 6.30 32.23
C ARG A 15 12.97 5.45 33.48
N GLN A 16 12.03 5.59 34.42
CA GLN A 16 11.76 4.49 35.35
C GLN A 16 11.38 3.24 34.56
N PRO A 17 11.72 2.07 35.13
CA PRO A 17 12.29 0.94 34.43
C PRO A 17 11.29 0.42 33.42
N GLY A 18 11.76 0.11 32.21
CA GLY A 18 10.99 -0.64 31.25
C GLY A 18 10.41 -1.84 31.98
N GLY A 19 9.09 -1.80 32.22
CA GLY A 19 8.35 -2.91 32.78
C GLY A 19 8.82 -4.13 31.98
N LYS A 20 9.27 -5.15 32.69
CA LYS A 20 9.76 -6.38 32.08
C LYS A 20 8.58 -6.93 31.27
N MET A 21 8.51 -6.54 30.01
CA MET A 21 7.49 -6.97 29.09
C MET A 21 7.93 -8.37 28.73
N ASP A 22 7.41 -9.33 29.49
CA ASP A 22 7.66 -10.73 29.19
C ASP A 22 7.08 -10.98 27.80
N ILE A 23 7.98 -11.17 26.83
CA ILE A 23 7.62 -11.47 25.46
C ILE A 23 6.91 -12.82 25.50
N THR A 24 5.66 -12.86 25.07
CA THR A 24 4.85 -14.07 25.09
C THR A 24 4.93 -14.80 23.76
N ARG A 25 4.54 -16.08 23.77
CA ARG A 25 4.42 -16.89 22.56
C ARG A 25 3.52 -16.24 21.52
N ASP A 26 2.43 -15.61 21.95
CA ASP A 26 1.46 -14.95 21.05
C ASP A 26 2.08 -13.75 20.34
N ILE A 27 2.89 -12.95 21.05
CA ILE A 27 3.64 -11.85 20.43
C ILE A 27 4.60 -12.39 19.38
N VAL A 28 5.28 -13.51 19.65
CA VAL A 28 6.19 -14.13 18.68
C VAL A 28 5.43 -14.67 17.47
N LEU A 29 4.26 -15.29 17.68
CA LEU A 29 3.39 -15.76 16.60
C LEU A 29 2.95 -14.62 15.67
N ASP A 30 2.61 -13.46 16.23
CA ASP A 30 2.23 -12.28 15.45
C ASP A 30 3.40 -11.72 14.62
N LEU A 31 4.63 -11.90 15.11
CA LEU A 31 5.85 -11.46 14.43
C LEU A 31 6.39 -12.48 13.41
N LEU A 32 5.95 -13.74 13.47
CA LEU A 32 6.43 -14.79 12.57
C LEU A 32 6.28 -14.46 11.08
N PRO A 33 5.13 -13.94 10.58
CA PRO A 33 5.00 -13.61 9.16
C PRO A 33 6.05 -12.60 8.70
N LEU A 34 6.30 -11.56 9.50
CA LEU A 34 7.31 -10.54 9.22
C LEU A 34 8.74 -11.10 9.30
N TYR A 35 8.99 -11.98 10.28
CA TYR A 35 10.28 -12.66 10.42
C TYR A 35 10.58 -13.55 9.21
N ILE A 36 9.60 -14.33 8.74
CA ILE A 36 9.72 -15.19 7.55
C ILE A 36 9.91 -14.36 6.29
N ALA A 37 9.24 -13.20 6.19
CA ALA A 37 9.43 -12.24 5.09
C ALA A 37 10.77 -11.48 5.14
N GLY A 38 11.52 -11.57 6.26
CA GLY A 38 12.76 -10.82 6.45
C GLY A 38 12.56 -9.32 6.72
N GLU A 39 11.35 -8.91 7.11
CA GLU A 39 10.95 -7.51 7.31
C GLU A 39 11.08 -7.04 8.78
N VAL A 40 11.78 -7.82 9.62
CA VAL A 40 12.01 -7.49 11.04
C VAL A 40 13.41 -6.93 11.26
N SER A 41 13.58 -6.11 12.30
CA SER A 41 14.91 -5.63 12.73
C SER A 41 15.78 -6.77 13.29
N ASP A 42 17.10 -6.59 13.29
CA ASP A 42 18.06 -7.57 13.82
C ASP A 42 17.77 -7.93 15.29
N ASP A 43 17.41 -6.94 16.11
CA ASP A 43 17.06 -7.16 17.52
C ASP A 43 15.82 -8.06 17.66
N THR A 44 14.80 -7.83 16.82
CA THR A 44 13.58 -8.65 16.80
C THR A 44 13.88 -10.07 16.31
N LYS A 45 14.78 -10.21 15.32
CA LYS A 45 15.20 -11.50 14.78
C LYS A 45 15.79 -12.41 15.86
N ILE A 46 16.72 -11.87 16.66
CA ILE A 46 17.38 -12.60 17.76
C ILE A 46 16.35 -13.08 18.81
N ILE A 47 15.33 -12.26 19.08
CA ILE A 47 14.26 -12.62 20.02
C ILE A 47 13.44 -13.79 19.49
N VAL A 48 13.03 -13.75 18.21
CA VAL A 48 12.25 -14.82 17.58
C VAL A 48 13.08 -16.11 17.53
N GLU A 49 14.35 -16.05 17.12
CA GLU A 49 15.24 -17.21 17.07
C GLU A 49 15.37 -17.90 18.44
N ARG A 50 15.56 -17.15 19.53
CA ARG A 50 15.60 -17.70 20.89
C ARG A 50 14.30 -18.41 21.27
N PHE A 51 13.16 -17.90 20.81
CA PHE A 51 11.87 -18.54 21.03
C PHE A 51 11.72 -19.84 20.24
N LEU A 52 12.21 -19.88 19.00
CA LEU A 52 12.20 -21.08 18.17
C LEU A 52 13.12 -22.18 18.71
N GLU A 53 14.24 -21.82 19.35
CA GLU A 53 15.11 -22.78 20.05
C GLU A 53 14.42 -23.43 21.26
N THR A 54 13.53 -22.69 21.93
CA THR A 54 12.86 -23.15 23.16
C THR A 54 11.55 -23.88 22.86
N ASP A 55 10.83 -23.50 21.80
CA ASP A 55 9.55 -24.09 21.39
C ASP A 55 9.71 -24.85 20.06
N SER A 56 9.95 -26.15 20.15
CA SER A 56 10.07 -27.02 18.97
C SER A 56 8.79 -27.12 18.15
N SER A 57 7.61 -26.86 18.75
CA SER A 57 6.35 -26.81 18.01
C SER A 57 6.25 -25.52 17.18
N LEU A 58 6.83 -24.43 17.66
CA LEU A 58 6.89 -23.18 16.91
C LEU A 58 7.92 -23.27 15.77
N ALA A 59 9.06 -23.91 16.01
CA ALA A 59 10.07 -24.16 15.00
C ALA A 59 9.53 -24.98 13.81
N SER A 60 8.79 -26.06 14.09
CA SER A 60 8.18 -26.86 13.02
C SER A 60 7.13 -26.08 12.22
N MET A 61 6.35 -25.21 12.87
CA MET A 61 5.42 -24.31 12.18
C MET A 61 6.15 -23.37 11.22
N VAL A 62 7.29 -22.80 11.63
CA VAL A 62 8.10 -21.92 10.78
C VAL A 62 8.70 -22.68 9.59
N GLU A 63 9.17 -23.91 9.79
CA GLU A 63 9.69 -24.76 8.71
C GLU A 63 8.60 -25.11 7.69
N HIS A 64 7.40 -25.47 8.15
CA HIS A 64 6.23 -25.70 7.30
C HIS A 64 5.79 -24.42 6.57
N ALA A 65 5.77 -23.28 7.26
CA ALA A 65 5.45 -21.97 6.69
C ALA A 65 6.45 -21.55 5.60
N THR A 66 7.74 -21.73 5.85
CA THR A 66 8.82 -21.39 4.91
C THR A 66 8.78 -22.30 3.69
N SER A 67 8.50 -23.59 3.87
CA SER A 67 8.43 -24.56 2.77
C SER A 67 7.18 -24.40 1.89
N ILE A 68 6.04 -23.98 2.46
CA ILE A 68 4.83 -23.66 1.70
C ILE A 68 5.00 -22.33 0.92
N GLY A 69 5.89 -21.46 1.38
CA GLY A 69 6.16 -20.16 0.77
C GLY A 69 5.06 -19.17 1.10
N PHE A 70 5.38 -18.19 1.95
CA PHE A 70 4.57 -16.97 2.12
C PHE A 70 4.65 -16.02 0.91
N ASN A 71 5.37 -16.41 -0.13
CA ASN A 71 5.46 -15.68 -1.38
C ASN A 71 4.14 -15.83 -2.12
N GLU A 72 3.34 -14.78 -2.01
CA GLU A 72 2.22 -14.48 -2.91
C GLU A 72 1.28 -15.67 -3.04
N VAL A 73 0.41 -15.88 -2.04
CA VAL A 73 -0.85 -16.58 -2.32
C VAL A 73 -1.42 -15.89 -3.55
N PRO A 74 -1.46 -16.53 -4.74
CA PRO A 74 -2.01 -15.90 -5.91
C PRO A 74 -3.47 -15.78 -5.55
N ILE A 75 -3.92 -14.55 -5.26
CA ILE A 75 -5.36 -14.30 -5.14
C ILE A 75 -5.90 -14.81 -6.46
N PRO A 76 -6.75 -15.86 -6.47
CA PRO A 76 -7.34 -16.35 -7.69
C PRO A 76 -8.41 -15.32 -8.07
N LEU A 77 -7.95 -14.15 -8.54
CA LEU A 77 -8.78 -13.19 -9.21
C LEU A 77 -9.29 -13.94 -10.44
N SER A 78 -10.57 -14.32 -10.39
CA SER A 78 -11.18 -14.94 -11.56
C SER A 78 -11.05 -13.94 -12.71
N GLN A 79 -10.91 -14.42 -13.95
CA GLN A 79 -10.79 -13.51 -15.09
C GLN A 79 -11.96 -12.51 -15.18
N GLU A 80 -13.11 -12.84 -14.58
CA GLU A 80 -14.26 -11.94 -14.47
C GLU A 80 -13.95 -10.74 -13.54
N GLU A 81 -13.32 -10.95 -12.39
CA GLU A 81 -12.98 -9.87 -11.45
C GLU A 81 -11.92 -8.92 -12.02
N ILE A 82 -10.93 -9.46 -12.74
CA ILE A 82 -9.91 -8.67 -13.45
C ILE A 82 -10.56 -7.83 -14.55
N MET A 83 -11.47 -8.44 -15.31
CA MET A 83 -12.19 -7.78 -16.41
C MET A 83 -13.13 -6.68 -15.88
N GLU A 84 -13.79 -6.90 -14.74
CA GLU A 84 -14.65 -5.90 -14.10
C GLU A 84 -13.86 -4.70 -13.57
N ALA A 85 -12.73 -4.96 -12.90
CA ALA A 85 -11.84 -3.90 -12.44
C ALA A 85 -11.30 -3.06 -13.62
N TYR A 86 -10.90 -3.73 -14.71
CA TYR A 86 -10.42 -3.07 -15.93
C TYR A 86 -11.51 -2.23 -16.60
N LYS A 87 -12.74 -2.75 -16.72
CA LYS A 87 -13.89 -1.99 -17.26
C LYS A 87 -14.22 -0.77 -16.41
N LYS A 88 -14.13 -0.88 -15.09
CA LYS A 88 -14.45 0.22 -14.17
C LYS A 88 -13.42 1.35 -14.24
N ALA A 89 -12.13 1.00 -14.38
CA ALA A 89 -11.05 1.98 -14.55
C ALA A 89 -11.13 2.71 -15.91
N ASN A 90 -11.40 1.99 -17.01
CA ASN A 90 -11.37 2.58 -18.35
C ASN A 90 -12.59 3.42 -18.72
N LYS A 91 -13.73 3.27 -18.03
CA LYS A 91 -14.96 4.00 -18.38
C LYS A 91 -14.78 5.53 -18.35
N MET A 92 -13.94 6.04 -17.45
CA MET A 92 -13.65 7.47 -17.36
C MET A 92 -12.68 7.96 -18.44
N MET A 93 -11.74 7.13 -18.90
CA MET A 93 -10.81 7.48 -19.98
C MET A 93 -11.51 7.49 -21.35
N VAL A 94 -12.40 6.52 -21.59
CA VAL A 94 -13.14 6.41 -22.86
C VAL A 94 -14.04 7.62 -23.08
N ILE A 95 -14.77 8.07 -22.05
CA ILE A 95 -15.72 9.19 -22.23
C ILE A 95 -15.01 10.53 -22.47
N ARG A 96 -13.86 10.77 -21.83
CA ARG A 96 -13.02 11.95 -22.06
C ARG A 96 -12.46 11.95 -23.48
N THR A 97 -11.94 10.81 -23.92
CA THR A 97 -11.36 10.66 -25.26
C THR A 97 -12.41 10.81 -26.35
N LEU A 98 -13.59 10.20 -26.16
CA LEU A 98 -14.70 10.31 -27.12
C LEU A 98 -15.23 11.75 -27.21
N GLY A 99 -15.36 12.45 -26.08
CA GLY A 99 -15.78 13.85 -26.07
C GLY A 99 -14.84 14.77 -26.87
N LEU A 100 -13.52 14.62 -26.67
CA LEU A 100 -12.52 15.38 -27.44
C LEU A 100 -12.58 15.05 -28.93
N ALA A 101 -12.74 13.78 -29.30
CA ALA A 101 -12.87 13.36 -30.70
C ALA A 101 -14.08 14.01 -31.37
N VAL A 102 -15.23 14.08 -30.69
CA VAL A 102 -16.45 14.72 -31.22
C VAL A 102 -16.25 16.21 -31.43
N VAL A 103 -15.59 16.90 -30.49
CA VAL A 103 -15.30 18.34 -30.64
C VAL A 103 -14.38 18.61 -31.82
N ILE A 104 -13.32 17.82 -31.99
CA ILE A 104 -12.37 17.95 -33.10
C ILE A 104 -13.07 17.64 -34.43
N ALA A 105 -13.84 16.56 -34.51
CA ALA A 105 -14.57 16.20 -35.72
C ALA A 105 -15.61 17.27 -36.09
N GLY A 106 -16.36 17.77 -35.11
CA GLY A 106 -17.37 18.80 -35.32
C GLY A 106 -16.78 20.12 -35.77
N THR A 107 -15.65 20.54 -35.19
CA THR A 107 -14.94 21.76 -35.61
C THR A 107 -14.38 21.64 -37.03
N LEU A 108 -13.75 20.52 -37.38
CA LEU A 108 -13.27 20.27 -38.75
C LEU A 108 -14.42 20.25 -39.77
N LEU A 109 -15.54 19.59 -39.44
CA LEU A 109 -16.72 19.55 -40.31
C LEU A 109 -17.32 20.95 -40.50
N ALA A 110 -17.42 21.73 -39.42
CA ALA A 110 -17.95 23.09 -39.48
C ALA A 110 -17.08 23.98 -40.37
N VAL A 111 -15.75 23.93 -40.21
CA VAL A 111 -14.81 24.68 -41.07
C VAL A 111 -14.93 24.23 -42.52
N LEU A 112 -15.00 22.92 -42.77
CA LEU A 112 -15.16 22.35 -44.11
C LEU A 112 -16.43 22.84 -44.81
N LEU A 113 -17.54 23.03 -44.08
CA LEU A 113 -18.81 23.46 -44.65
C LEU A 113 -18.95 24.99 -44.74
N ILE A 114 -18.49 25.71 -43.72
CA ILE A 114 -18.65 27.16 -43.62
C ILE A 114 -17.72 27.90 -44.60
N VAL A 115 -16.46 27.47 -44.73
CA VAL A 115 -15.49 28.13 -45.62
C VAL A 115 -15.95 28.18 -47.08
N PRO A 116 -16.40 27.09 -47.73
CA PRO A 116 -16.87 27.16 -49.11
C PRO A 116 -18.17 27.96 -49.24
N LEU A 117 -19.05 27.92 -48.24
CA LEU A 117 -20.26 28.75 -48.21
C LEU A 117 -19.91 30.25 -48.22
N ILE A 118 -18.95 30.66 -47.40
CA ILE A 118 -18.44 32.04 -47.39
C ILE A 118 -17.81 32.38 -48.74
N TYR A 119 -17.00 31.48 -49.29
CA TYR A 119 -16.33 31.69 -50.58
C TYR A 119 -17.34 31.95 -51.71
N ILE A 120 -18.38 31.11 -51.82
CA ILE A 120 -19.46 31.25 -52.82
C ILE A 120 -20.26 32.55 -52.66
N PHE A 121 -20.40 33.04 -51.42
CA PHE A 121 -21.15 34.27 -51.17
C PHE A 121 -20.34 35.53 -51.42
N VAL A 122 -19.01 35.47 -51.25
CA VAL A 122 -18.11 36.63 -51.35
C VAL A 122 -17.54 36.80 -52.77
N PHE A 123 -17.25 35.71 -53.48
CA PHE A 123 -16.66 35.69 -54.83
C PHE A 123 -17.67 35.23 -55.88
#